data_AF-A0A7C5ZSP4-F1
#
_entry.id   AF-A0A7C5ZSP4-F1
#
_cell.length_a   1.000
_cell.length_b   1.000
_cell.length_c   1.000
_cell.angle_alpha   90.00
_cell.angle_beta   90.00
_cell.angle_gamma   90.00
#
_symmetry.space_group_name_H-M   'P 1'
#
loop_
_entity.id
_entity.type
_entity.pdbx_description
1 polymer ?
#
loop_
_entity_poly.entity_id
_entity_poly.type
_entity_poly.pdbx_seq_one_letter_code
_entity_poly.pdbx_strand_id
1 'polypeptide(L)'
;MAPSSEKEKIEITHYVLENVPKEAEVTRVEYEGPMLAIYAKKPEILIEQGTIIADIVNVIRKRIVVRSDPSVRLPEKEAEKIASEIIPPEAEVTDISFDPSLGEIIIEAKKPGLVIGKNGAVLQEIIKRTKWRPNVLRSPPLRSKIIAHMRRYLHAESKERERILRTFGERIFRPRVFEIGDVMITALGGVKEVGRSAFLVQTRESNVLLDCGINPGSLKPFEAFPRLDHPSFEIDSLDAVVVSHAH
;
A
#
# COMPACT_ATOMS: atom_id res chain seq x y z
N MET A 1 -8.47 22.13 -19.78
CA MET A 1 -9.40 21.64 -18.74
C MET A 1 -8.63 21.02 -17.56
N ALA A 2 -7.70 21.74 -16.94
CA ALA A 2 -6.95 21.31 -15.75
C ALA A 2 -7.42 21.88 -14.38
N PRO A 3 -8.29 22.91 -14.26
CA PRO A 3 -8.47 23.60 -12.97
C PRO A 3 -9.45 22.91 -11.98
N SER A 4 -10.18 21.86 -12.36
CA SER A 4 -11.09 21.17 -11.43
C SER A 4 -10.40 20.13 -10.55
N SER A 5 -9.33 19.49 -11.05
CA SER A 5 -8.62 18.43 -10.32
C SER A 5 -7.77 18.95 -9.18
N GLU A 6 -7.13 20.08 -9.37
CA GLU A 6 -6.37 20.75 -8.33
C GLU A 6 -7.32 21.27 -7.23
N LYS A 7 -8.50 21.77 -7.61
CA LYS A 7 -9.55 22.20 -6.67
C LYS A 7 -10.06 21.06 -5.80
N GLU A 8 -10.42 19.91 -6.37
CA GLU A 8 -10.93 18.77 -5.59
C GLU A 8 -9.84 18.18 -4.67
N LYS A 9 -8.58 18.14 -5.11
CA LYS A 9 -7.44 17.75 -4.25
C LYS A 9 -7.25 18.74 -3.11
N ILE A 10 -7.30 20.04 -3.39
CA ILE A 10 -7.22 21.10 -2.38
C ILE A 10 -8.38 20.98 -1.39
N GLU A 11 -9.60 20.71 -1.85
CA GLU A 11 -10.78 20.53 -1.00
C GLU A 11 -10.63 19.34 -0.04
N ILE A 12 -10.14 18.18 -0.53
CA ILE A 12 -9.91 17.00 0.31
C ILE A 12 -8.82 17.27 1.34
N THR A 13 -7.69 17.84 0.92
CA THR A 13 -6.59 18.14 1.84
C THR A 13 -7.00 19.18 2.87
N HIS A 14 -7.75 20.21 2.46
CA HIS A 14 -8.27 21.24 3.37
C HIS A 14 -9.23 20.64 4.40
N TYR A 15 -10.18 19.83 3.94
CA TYR A 15 -11.13 19.14 4.82
C TYR A 15 -10.41 18.27 5.86
N VAL A 16 -9.39 17.52 5.45
CA VAL A 16 -8.57 16.72 6.38
C VAL A 16 -7.88 17.62 7.40
N LEU A 17 -7.25 18.71 6.97
CA LEU A 17 -6.52 19.62 7.87
C LEU A 17 -7.43 20.38 8.85
N GLU A 18 -8.68 20.67 8.47
CA GLU A 18 -9.66 21.33 9.34
C GLU A 18 -10.22 20.41 10.42
N ASN A 19 -10.37 19.12 10.12
CA ASN A 19 -10.97 18.14 11.02
C ASN A 19 -9.93 17.39 11.88
N VAL A 20 -8.65 17.47 11.52
CA VAL A 20 -7.57 16.84 12.29
C VAL A 20 -7.10 17.77 13.42
N PRO A 21 -6.91 17.25 14.65
CA PRO A 21 -6.39 18.03 15.78
C PRO A 21 -5.05 18.72 15.45
N LYS A 22 -4.95 20.01 15.77
CA LYS A 22 -3.72 20.80 15.52
C LYS A 22 -2.53 20.26 16.32
N GLU A 23 -2.80 19.62 17.45
CA GLU A 23 -1.83 18.98 18.31
C GLU A 23 -1.07 17.84 17.62
N ALA A 24 -1.67 17.19 16.61
CA ALA A 24 -1.02 16.13 15.84
C ALA A 24 0.13 16.63 14.95
N GLU A 25 0.18 17.94 14.69
CA GLU A 25 1.19 18.58 13.83
C GLU A 25 1.32 17.86 12.47
N VAL A 26 0.23 17.89 11.69
CA VAL A 26 0.21 17.35 10.32
C VAL A 26 1.18 18.13 9.45
N THR A 27 2.12 17.42 8.82
CA THR A 27 3.13 18.02 7.94
C THR A 27 2.71 18.00 6.48
N ARG A 28 2.08 16.92 6.02
CA ARG A 28 1.57 16.78 4.65
C ARG A 28 0.50 15.69 4.54
N VAL A 29 -0.28 15.78 3.47
CA VAL A 29 -1.26 14.77 3.05
C VAL A 29 -0.92 14.36 1.62
N GLU A 30 -0.68 13.08 1.40
CA GLU A 30 -0.24 12.54 0.11
C GLU A 30 -1.12 11.37 -0.35
N TYR A 31 -1.33 11.26 -1.65
CA TYR A 31 -1.97 10.09 -2.25
C TYR A 31 -0.89 9.04 -2.49
N GLU A 32 -1.03 7.86 -1.89
CA GLU A 32 -0.06 6.78 -2.02
C GLU A 32 -0.74 5.47 -2.38
N GLY A 33 -0.58 5.06 -3.64
CA GLY A 33 -1.31 3.92 -4.20
C GLY A 33 -2.82 4.09 -3.98
N PRO A 34 -3.53 3.10 -3.39
CA PRO A 34 -4.96 3.20 -3.14
C PRO A 34 -5.33 3.89 -1.82
N MET A 35 -4.40 4.62 -1.18
CA MET A 35 -4.60 5.22 0.15
C MET A 35 -4.30 6.73 0.17
N LEU A 36 -4.95 7.44 1.09
CA LEU A 36 -4.61 8.81 1.49
C LEU A 36 -3.75 8.76 2.75
N ALA A 37 -2.48 9.10 2.64
CA ALA A 37 -1.53 9.11 3.74
C ALA A 37 -1.49 10.49 4.42
N ILE A 38 -1.72 10.53 5.73
CA ILE A 38 -1.60 11.74 6.56
C ILE A 38 -0.30 11.61 7.35
N TYR A 39 0.67 12.47 7.06
CA TYR A 39 1.93 12.54 7.79
C TYR A 39 1.83 13.51 8.96
N ALA A 40 2.15 13.04 10.16
CA ALA A 40 2.07 13.80 11.40
C ALA A 40 3.35 13.65 12.23
N LYS A 41 3.76 14.70 12.94
CA LYS A 41 4.88 14.61 13.90
C LYS A 41 4.49 13.90 15.19
N LYS A 42 3.21 13.96 15.56
CA LYS A 42 2.63 13.29 16.73
C LYS A 42 1.50 12.35 16.30
N PRO A 43 1.82 11.25 15.57
CA PRO A 43 0.83 10.29 15.07
C PRO A 43 0.03 9.62 16.19
N GLU A 44 0.57 9.53 17.41
CA GLU A 44 -0.09 8.93 18.56
C GLU A 44 -1.44 9.58 18.87
N ILE A 45 -1.57 10.90 18.67
CA ILE A 45 -2.81 11.65 18.94
C ILE A 45 -3.94 11.18 18.03
N LEU A 46 -3.64 10.94 16.74
CA LEU A 46 -4.61 10.48 15.75
C LEU A 46 -4.99 9.02 15.94
N ILE A 47 -4.11 8.23 16.54
CA ILE A 47 -4.34 6.82 16.82
C ILE A 47 -5.17 6.66 18.10
N GLU A 48 -4.89 7.46 19.13
CA GLU A 48 -5.69 7.53 20.35
C GLU A 48 -7.10 8.06 20.06
N GLN A 49 -7.22 9.08 19.20
CA GLN A 49 -8.50 9.66 18.76
C GLN A 49 -8.98 9.05 17.44
N GLY A 50 -8.93 7.72 17.31
CA GLY A 50 -9.24 7.01 16.08
C GLY A 50 -10.64 7.27 15.49
N THR A 51 -11.58 7.78 16.29
CA THR A 51 -12.92 8.20 15.83
C THR A 51 -12.84 9.31 14.79
N ILE A 52 -11.91 10.26 14.92
CA ILE A 52 -11.76 11.39 13.99
C ILE A 52 -11.40 10.87 12.59
N ILE A 53 -10.45 9.93 12.51
CA ILE A 53 -10.06 9.33 11.23
C ILE A 53 -11.24 8.54 10.65
N ALA A 54 -12.00 7.81 11.47
CA ALA A 54 -13.18 7.08 11.00
C ALA A 54 -14.25 8.02 10.43
N ASP A 55 -14.50 9.15 11.07
CA ASP A 55 -15.47 10.17 10.62
C ASP A 55 -15.03 10.79 9.28
N ILE A 56 -13.75 11.14 9.16
CA ILE A 56 -13.17 11.66 7.91
C ILE A 56 -13.28 10.61 6.79
N VAL A 57 -12.98 9.33 7.07
CA VAL A 57 -13.13 8.23 6.09
C VAL A 57 -14.58 8.08 5.65
N ASN A 58 -15.56 8.23 6.55
CA ASN A 58 -16.98 8.12 6.21
C ASN A 58 -17.45 9.24 5.27
N VAL A 59 -16.93 10.45 5.42
CA VAL A 59 -17.26 11.59 4.54
C VAL A 59 -16.55 11.47 3.20
N ILE A 60 -15.23 11.26 3.21
CA ILE A 60 -14.41 11.28 1.99
C ILE A 60 -14.57 9.97 1.18
N ARG A 61 -14.96 8.88 1.83
CA ARG A 61 -15.07 7.52 1.26
C ARG A 61 -13.77 7.02 0.63
N LYS A 62 -12.63 7.47 1.15
CA LYS A 62 -11.28 7.05 0.76
C LYS A 62 -10.59 6.40 1.95
N ARG A 63 -9.74 5.40 1.69
CA ARG A 63 -8.97 4.73 2.74
C ARG A 63 -7.87 5.67 3.23
N ILE A 64 -7.90 6.01 4.52
CA ILE A 64 -6.90 6.88 5.14
C ILE A 64 -5.91 6.05 5.95
N VAL A 65 -4.64 6.41 5.89
CA VAL A 65 -3.58 5.87 6.74
C VAL A 65 -2.83 7.00 7.43
N VAL A 66 -2.68 6.89 8.74
CA VAL A 66 -1.85 7.82 9.51
C VAL A 66 -0.42 7.31 9.51
N ARG A 67 0.52 8.20 9.19
CA ARG A 67 1.95 7.92 9.19
C ARG A 67 2.72 8.97 9.97
N SER A 68 3.87 8.56 10.46
CA SER A 68 4.81 9.45 11.13
C SER A 68 5.65 10.16 10.09
N ASP A 69 5.82 11.47 10.28
CA ASP A 69 6.75 12.24 9.47
C ASP A 69 8.17 11.62 9.56
N PRO A 70 8.89 11.43 8.43
CA PRO A 70 10.25 10.89 8.45
C PRO A 70 11.20 11.62 9.41
N SER A 71 10.99 12.93 9.65
CA SER A 71 11.86 13.75 10.52
C SER A 71 11.78 13.42 12.02
N VAL A 72 10.70 12.77 12.47
CA VAL A 72 10.51 12.42 13.88
C VAL A 72 10.75 10.94 14.17
N ARG A 73 10.98 10.13 13.13
CA ARG A 73 11.26 8.70 13.27
C ARG A 73 12.64 8.49 13.88
N LEU A 74 12.70 7.65 14.91
CA LEU A 74 13.99 7.24 15.46
C LEU A 74 14.80 6.44 14.44
N PRO A 75 16.14 6.47 14.51
CA PRO A 75 16.98 5.54 13.75
C PRO A 75 16.57 4.09 13.99
N GLU A 76 16.59 3.27 12.94
CA GLU A 76 16.11 1.88 12.97
C GLU A 76 16.73 1.06 14.11
N LYS A 77 18.04 1.19 14.34
CA LYS A 77 18.75 0.49 15.43
C LYS A 77 18.28 0.87 16.82
N GLU A 78 17.85 2.12 17.02
CA GLU A 78 17.33 2.59 18.31
C GLU A 78 15.87 2.17 18.47
N ALA A 79 15.07 2.29 17.41
CA ALA A 79 13.69 1.82 17.38
C ALA A 79 13.59 0.31 17.64
N GLU A 80 14.49 -0.49 17.09
CA GLU A 80 14.56 -1.94 17.30
C GLU A 80 14.84 -2.30 18.77
N LYS A 81 15.79 -1.59 19.41
CA LYS A 81 16.09 -1.78 20.84
C LYS A 81 14.88 -1.44 21.70
N ILE A 82 14.30 -0.26 21.49
CA ILE A 82 13.12 0.19 22.24
C ILE A 82 11.94 -0.77 22.03
N ALA A 83 11.68 -1.22 20.81
CA ALA A 83 10.62 -2.18 20.54
C ALA A 83 10.87 -3.50 21.29
N SER A 84 12.10 -3.99 21.30
CA SER A 84 12.48 -5.22 22.02
C SER A 84 12.35 -5.09 23.54
N GLU A 85 12.54 -3.88 24.09
CA GLU A 85 12.33 -3.60 25.53
C GLU A 85 10.86 -3.53 25.91
N ILE A 86 10.00 -3.00 25.03
CA ILE A 86 8.55 -2.88 25.27
C ILE A 86 7.87 -4.25 25.13
N ILE A 87 8.30 -5.07 24.16
CA ILE A 87 7.65 -6.33 23.84
C ILE A 87 8.02 -7.40 24.89
N PRO A 88 7.03 -8.07 25.51
CA PRO A 88 7.32 -9.13 26.48
C PRO A 88 8.13 -10.28 25.86
N PRO A 89 9.18 -10.80 26.52
CA PRO A 89 9.97 -11.92 26.00
C PRO A 89 9.15 -13.17 25.65
N GLU A 90 8.01 -13.37 26.31
CA GLU A 90 7.09 -14.48 26.07
C GLU A 90 6.41 -14.43 24.69
N ALA A 91 6.43 -13.27 24.02
CA ALA A 91 5.98 -13.09 22.66
C ALA A 91 6.82 -13.90 21.65
N GLU A 92 8.08 -14.19 22.01
CA GLU A 92 9.07 -14.89 21.18
C GLU A 92 9.20 -14.20 19.80
N VAL A 93 9.72 -12.96 19.82
CA VAL A 93 10.04 -12.21 18.60
C VAL A 93 11.17 -12.94 17.85
N THR A 94 10.95 -13.22 16.57
CA THR A 94 11.89 -13.95 15.73
C THR A 94 12.64 -13.08 14.74
N ASP A 95 12.04 -11.96 14.34
CA ASP A 95 12.60 -11.03 13.36
C ASP A 95 11.98 -9.64 13.54
N ILE A 96 12.80 -8.60 13.36
CA ILE A 96 12.35 -7.20 13.27
C ILE A 96 12.97 -6.62 12.00
N SER A 97 12.13 -6.04 11.15
CA SER A 97 12.55 -5.36 9.93
C SER A 97 11.80 -4.05 9.76
N PHE A 98 12.24 -3.20 8.85
CA PHE A 98 11.66 -1.88 8.64
C PHE A 98 11.17 -1.72 7.22
N ASP A 99 10.15 -0.90 7.06
CA ASP A 99 9.70 -0.39 5.77
C ASP A 99 9.72 1.15 5.82
N PRO A 100 10.85 1.77 5.42
CA PRO A 100 11.01 3.22 5.47
C PRO A 100 9.99 3.96 4.59
N SER A 101 9.59 3.35 3.48
CA SER A 101 8.63 3.94 2.55
C SER A 101 7.24 4.09 3.16
N LEU A 102 6.84 3.13 4.02
CA LEU A 102 5.56 3.18 4.73
C LEU A 102 5.66 3.75 6.15
N GLY A 103 6.88 3.88 6.69
CA GLY A 103 7.11 4.25 8.09
C GLY A 103 6.73 3.15 9.07
N GLU A 104 6.86 1.89 8.64
CA GLU A 104 6.46 0.72 9.44
C GLU A 104 7.65 -0.04 10.03
N ILE A 105 7.47 -0.52 11.27
CA ILE A 105 8.33 -1.53 11.90
C ILE A 105 7.61 -2.87 11.84
N ILE A 106 8.15 -3.81 11.09
CA ILE A 106 7.58 -5.14 10.86
C ILE A 106 8.15 -6.09 11.91
N ILE A 107 7.28 -6.60 12.79
CA ILE A 107 7.66 -7.43 13.92
C ILE A 107 7.09 -8.83 13.71
N GLU A 108 7.95 -9.83 13.57
CA GLU A 108 7.54 -11.24 13.54
C GLU A 108 7.67 -11.87 14.91
N ALA A 109 6.57 -12.43 15.42
CA ALA A 109 6.56 -13.12 16.71
C ALA A 109 5.76 -14.42 16.66
N LYS A 110 6.14 -15.42 17.47
CA LYS A 110 5.35 -16.66 17.57
C LYS A 110 3.99 -16.41 18.21
N LYS A 111 3.92 -15.45 19.14
CA LYS A 111 2.67 -15.02 19.81
C LYS A 111 2.38 -13.54 19.53
N PRO A 112 1.86 -13.19 18.34
CA PRO A 112 1.53 -11.82 17.97
C PRO A 112 0.60 -11.09 18.95
N GLY A 113 -0.31 -11.81 19.61
CA GLY A 113 -1.25 -11.21 20.57
C GLY A 113 -0.55 -10.51 21.74
N LEU A 114 0.62 -10.99 22.15
CA LEU A 114 1.42 -10.35 23.21
C LEU A 114 2.13 -9.08 22.71
N VAL A 115 2.52 -9.05 21.44
CA VAL A 115 3.09 -7.85 20.78
C VAL A 115 2.02 -6.78 20.56
N ILE A 116 0.77 -7.18 20.31
CA ILE A 116 -0.34 -6.22 20.18
C ILE A 116 -0.72 -5.66 21.54
N GLY A 117 -0.76 -6.52 22.56
CA GLY A 117 -1.22 -6.17 23.90
C GLY A 117 -2.74 -6.00 23.99
N LYS A 118 -3.25 -5.80 25.20
CA LYS A 118 -4.69 -5.54 25.42
C LYS A 118 -5.07 -4.22 24.76
N ASN A 119 -6.09 -4.25 23.89
CA ASN A 119 -6.57 -3.09 23.12
C ASN A 119 -5.47 -2.35 22.33
N GLY A 120 -4.38 -3.02 21.93
CA GLY A 120 -3.31 -2.39 21.17
C GLY A 120 -2.34 -1.53 22.00
N ALA A 121 -2.37 -1.60 23.33
CA ALA A 121 -1.56 -0.75 24.21
C ALA A 121 -0.05 -0.85 23.92
N VAL A 122 0.46 -2.03 23.59
CA VAL A 122 1.88 -2.24 23.25
C VAL A 122 2.21 -1.58 21.90
N LEU A 123 1.31 -1.70 20.91
CA LEU A 123 1.48 -1.02 19.63
C LEU A 123 1.53 0.50 19.80
N GLN A 124 0.63 1.05 20.60
CA GLN A 124 0.58 2.48 20.90
C GLN A 124 1.87 2.95 21.59
N GLU A 125 2.40 2.18 22.53
CA GLU A 125 3.66 2.53 23.21
C GLU A 125 4.85 2.49 22.24
N ILE A 126 4.91 1.50 21.35
CA ILE A 126 5.94 1.43 20.28
C ILE A 126 5.87 2.68 19.41
N ILE A 127 4.67 3.07 18.93
CA ILE A 127 4.50 4.28 18.10
C ILE A 127 4.90 5.53 18.88
N LYS A 128 4.46 5.65 20.13
CA LYS A 128 4.72 6.81 20.96
C LYS A 128 6.21 7.05 21.17
N ARG A 129 6.97 5.99 21.47
CA ARG A 129 8.42 6.05 21.73
C ARG A 129 9.28 6.09 20.49
N THR A 130 8.94 5.33 19.45
CA THR A 130 9.80 5.16 18.27
C THR A 130 9.39 6.02 17.08
N LYS A 131 8.12 6.46 17.07
CA LYS A 131 7.43 7.03 15.91
C LYS A 131 7.37 6.08 14.71
N TRP A 132 7.64 4.79 14.86
CA TRP A 132 7.41 3.80 13.82
C TRP A 132 6.07 3.11 14.02
N ARG A 133 5.35 2.86 12.92
CA ARG A 133 4.06 2.16 12.97
C ARG A 133 4.28 0.65 13.01
N PRO A 134 3.89 -0.06 14.07
CA PRO A 134 4.11 -1.49 14.18
C PRO A 134 3.16 -2.27 13.27
N ASN A 135 3.73 -3.17 12.48
CA ASN A 135 3.05 -4.14 11.65
C ASN A 135 3.44 -5.54 12.16
N VAL A 136 2.53 -6.15 12.93
CA VAL A 136 2.81 -7.41 13.62
C VAL A 136 2.40 -8.59 12.77
N LEU A 137 3.35 -9.48 12.51
CA LEU A 137 3.14 -10.72 11.77
C LEU A 137 3.41 -11.93 12.65
N ARG A 138 2.72 -13.04 12.36
CA ARG A 138 3.06 -14.33 12.97
C ARG A 138 4.31 -14.88 12.32
N SER A 139 5.28 -15.27 13.14
CA SER A 139 6.48 -15.96 12.65
C SER A 139 6.09 -17.21 11.87
N PRO A 140 6.57 -17.36 10.63
CA PRO A 140 6.32 -18.58 9.87
C PRO A 140 7.11 -19.76 10.50
N PRO A 141 6.56 -20.98 10.46
CA PRO A 141 7.28 -22.15 10.97
C PRO A 141 8.57 -22.45 10.18
N LEU A 142 8.59 -22.07 8.90
CA LEU A 142 9.73 -22.21 8.01
C LEU A 142 10.13 -20.83 7.46
N ARG A 143 11.42 -20.52 7.55
CA ARG A 143 11.96 -19.28 6.98
C ARG A 143 12.09 -19.42 5.47
N SER A 144 11.50 -18.49 4.73
CA SER A 144 11.64 -18.40 3.27
C SER A 144 12.77 -17.45 2.88
N LYS A 145 13.75 -17.95 2.13
CA LYS A 145 14.82 -17.11 1.56
C LYS A 145 14.28 -16.07 0.58
N ILE A 146 13.20 -16.39 -0.14
CA ILE A 146 12.57 -15.47 -1.10
C ILE A 146 11.95 -14.28 -0.35
N ILE A 147 11.19 -14.53 0.72
CA ILE A 147 10.59 -13.46 1.53
C ILE A 147 11.66 -12.56 2.13
N ALA A 148 12.72 -13.15 2.71
CA ALA A 148 13.84 -12.38 3.27
C ALA A 148 14.59 -11.55 2.21
N HIS A 149 14.70 -12.05 0.97
CA HIS A 149 15.27 -11.28 -0.13
C HIS A 149 14.35 -10.12 -0.52
N MET A 150 13.05 -10.38 -0.71
CA MET A 150 12.07 -9.35 -1.09
C MET A 150 11.99 -8.22 -0.07
N ARG A 151 12.02 -8.51 1.24
CA ARG A 151 12.04 -7.48 2.28
C ARG A 151 13.27 -6.59 2.20
N ARG A 152 14.46 -7.19 2.02
CA ARG A 152 15.71 -6.44 1.85
C ARG A 152 15.69 -5.56 0.60
N TYR A 153 15.15 -6.08 -0.50
CA TYR A 153 14.98 -5.32 -1.73
C TYR A 153 14.04 -4.12 -1.54
N LEU A 154 12.86 -4.33 -0.94
CA LEU A 154 11.90 -3.26 -0.67
C LEU A 154 12.44 -2.20 0.30
N HIS A 155 13.26 -2.60 1.27
CA HIS A 155 13.95 -1.68 2.17
C HIS A 155 14.99 -0.83 1.43
N ALA A 156 15.86 -1.47 0.64
CA ALA A 156 16.90 -0.81 -0.13
C ALA A 156 16.32 0.19 -1.16
N GLU A 157 15.23 -0.19 -1.82
CA GLU A 157 14.55 0.62 -2.85
C GLU A 157 13.44 1.52 -2.29
N SER A 158 13.45 1.80 -0.98
CA SER A 158 12.39 2.56 -0.31
C SER A 158 12.10 3.94 -0.93
N LYS A 159 13.15 4.66 -1.35
CA LYS A 159 13.01 5.98 -2.01
C LYS A 159 12.30 5.89 -3.35
N GLU A 160 12.60 4.86 -4.14
CA GLU A 160 11.96 4.66 -5.44
C GLU A 160 10.52 4.22 -5.25
N ARG A 161 10.28 3.31 -4.30
CA ARG A 161 8.94 2.88 -3.94
C ARG A 161 8.04 4.03 -3.48
N GLU A 162 8.54 4.97 -2.68
CA GLU A 162 7.79 6.17 -2.27
C GLU A 162 7.33 7.00 -3.49
N ARG A 163 8.23 7.23 -4.46
CA ARG A 163 7.90 7.95 -5.70
C ARG A 163 6.86 7.21 -6.54
N ILE A 164 7.00 5.90 -6.66
CA ILE A 164 6.06 5.04 -7.41
C ILE A 164 4.67 5.12 -6.75
N LEU A 165 4.59 4.94 -5.42
CA LEU A 165 3.34 5.02 -4.67
C LEU A 165 2.66 6.38 -4.85
N ARG A 166 3.42 7.48 -4.78
CA ARG A 166 2.87 8.82 -4.99
C ARG A 166 2.33 9.02 -6.40
N THR A 167 3.11 8.61 -7.40
CA THR A 167 2.72 8.71 -8.82
C THR A 167 1.44 7.92 -9.09
N PHE A 168 1.33 6.71 -8.54
CA PHE A 168 0.12 5.90 -8.67
C PHE A 168 -1.06 6.47 -7.90
N GLY A 169 -0.84 6.97 -6.69
CA GLY A 169 -1.89 7.62 -5.91
C GLY A 169 -2.50 8.80 -6.66
N GLU A 170 -1.68 9.66 -7.23
CA GLU A 170 -2.16 10.79 -8.03
C GLU A 170 -2.99 10.37 -9.25
N ARG A 171 -2.64 9.25 -9.89
CA ARG A 171 -3.41 8.67 -11.02
C ARG A 171 -4.73 8.06 -10.56
N ILE A 172 -4.72 7.27 -9.48
CA ILE A 172 -5.91 6.58 -8.95
C ILE A 172 -6.97 7.59 -8.48
N PHE A 173 -6.53 8.66 -7.80
CA PHE A 173 -7.42 9.67 -7.24
C PHE A 173 -7.64 10.87 -8.17
N ARG A 174 -7.31 10.76 -9.46
CA ARG A 174 -7.67 11.79 -10.43
C ARG A 174 -9.19 11.90 -10.56
N PRO A 175 -9.75 13.10 -10.79
CA PRO A 175 -11.17 13.22 -11.06
C PRO A 175 -11.56 12.49 -12.34
N ARG A 176 -12.82 12.06 -12.39
CA ARG A 176 -13.42 11.49 -13.58
C ARG A 176 -13.55 12.57 -14.67
N VAL A 177 -13.11 12.22 -15.87
CA VAL A 177 -13.21 13.01 -17.11
C VAL A 177 -14.43 12.58 -17.93
N PHE A 178 -14.77 11.28 -17.91
CA PHE A 178 -15.90 10.71 -18.62
C PHE A 178 -16.98 10.22 -17.64
N GLU A 179 -18.23 10.24 -18.10
CA GLU A 179 -19.33 9.64 -17.34
C GLU A 179 -19.21 8.11 -17.32
N ILE A 180 -19.82 7.50 -16.29
CA ILE A 180 -19.92 6.05 -16.19
C ILE A 180 -20.67 5.54 -17.43
N GLY A 181 -20.12 4.51 -18.06
CA GLY A 181 -20.67 3.95 -19.27
C GLY A 181 -20.43 2.46 -19.40
N ASP A 182 -20.03 2.05 -20.59
CA ASP A 182 -19.80 0.68 -20.99
C ASP A 182 -18.50 0.10 -20.45
N VAL A 183 -18.47 -1.23 -20.38
CA VAL A 183 -17.31 -2.05 -20.03
C VAL A 183 -17.08 -3.04 -21.16
N MET A 184 -15.85 -3.08 -21.66
CA MET A 184 -15.41 -4.01 -22.69
C MET A 184 -14.42 -5.00 -22.10
N ILE A 185 -14.53 -6.27 -22.48
CA ILE A 185 -13.58 -7.31 -22.08
C ILE A 185 -13.03 -7.95 -23.36
N THR A 186 -11.72 -7.82 -23.55
CA THR A 186 -11.00 -8.40 -24.67
C THR A 186 -10.18 -9.59 -24.18
N ALA A 187 -10.49 -10.78 -24.67
CA ALA A 187 -9.70 -11.97 -24.39
C ALA A 187 -8.41 -11.94 -25.22
N LEU A 188 -7.26 -11.83 -24.55
CA LEU A 188 -5.94 -11.85 -25.17
C LEU A 188 -5.29 -13.25 -25.12
N GLY A 189 -5.78 -14.14 -24.25
CA GLY A 189 -5.36 -15.53 -24.17
C GLY A 189 -6.13 -16.30 -23.09
N GLY A 190 -6.08 -17.64 -23.15
CA GLY A 190 -6.75 -18.51 -22.16
C GLY A 190 -8.23 -18.79 -22.47
N VAL A 191 -8.70 -18.54 -23.70
CA VAL A 191 -10.07 -18.85 -24.14
C VAL A 191 -10.05 -19.96 -25.19
N LYS A 192 -10.78 -21.05 -24.92
CA LYS A 192 -10.73 -22.33 -25.67
C LYS A 192 -9.35 -23.01 -25.64
N GLU A 193 -8.55 -22.72 -24.62
CA GLU A 193 -7.23 -23.29 -24.39
C GLU A 193 -6.88 -23.26 -22.90
N VAL A 194 -5.80 -23.91 -22.49
CA VAL A 194 -5.20 -23.80 -21.16
C VAL A 194 -3.81 -23.20 -21.30
N GLY A 195 -3.52 -22.16 -20.52
CA GLY A 195 -2.28 -21.40 -20.58
C GLY A 195 -2.50 -19.98 -21.10
N ARG A 196 -1.50 -19.13 -20.89
CA ARG A 196 -1.46 -17.72 -21.35
C ARG A 196 -2.70 -16.87 -21.05
N SER A 197 -3.36 -17.13 -19.92
CA SER A 197 -4.53 -16.37 -19.49
C SER A 197 -4.22 -14.87 -19.43
N ALA A 198 -5.02 -14.09 -20.14
CA ALA A 198 -4.93 -12.64 -20.16
C ALA A 198 -6.24 -12.03 -20.69
N PHE A 199 -6.83 -11.11 -19.92
CA PHE A 199 -8.06 -10.41 -20.29
C PHE A 199 -7.88 -8.92 -20.06
N LEU A 200 -8.04 -8.13 -21.12
CA LEU A 200 -8.03 -6.67 -21.01
C LEU A 200 -9.44 -6.17 -20.74
N VAL A 201 -9.64 -5.56 -19.58
CA VAL A 201 -10.90 -4.93 -19.17
C VAL A 201 -10.77 -3.43 -19.35
N GLN A 202 -11.66 -2.85 -20.15
CA GLN A 202 -11.62 -1.43 -20.52
C GLN A 202 -12.94 -0.76 -20.15
N THR A 203 -12.84 0.42 -19.58
CA THR A 203 -13.94 1.37 -19.43
C THR A 203 -13.64 2.60 -20.29
N ARG A 204 -14.51 3.61 -20.23
CA ARG A 204 -14.24 4.91 -20.88
C ARG A 204 -13.03 5.64 -20.30
N GLU A 205 -12.56 5.27 -19.10
CA GLU A 205 -11.45 5.94 -18.41
C GLU A 205 -10.25 5.05 -18.12
N SER A 206 -10.45 3.75 -18.03
CA SER A 206 -9.46 2.86 -17.41
C SER A 206 -9.23 1.58 -18.20
N ASN A 207 -7.98 1.15 -18.21
CA ASN A 207 -7.53 -0.11 -18.79
C ASN A 207 -6.88 -0.98 -17.72
N VAL A 208 -7.44 -2.16 -17.47
CA VAL A 208 -6.92 -3.11 -16.48
C VAL A 208 -6.69 -4.46 -17.14
N LEU A 209 -5.49 -4.99 -17.00
CA LEU A 209 -5.15 -6.33 -17.48
C LEU A 209 -5.34 -7.34 -16.35
N LEU A 210 -6.21 -8.31 -16.55
CA LEU A 210 -6.41 -9.45 -15.65
C LEU A 210 -5.56 -10.61 -16.14
N ASP A 211 -4.57 -10.99 -15.34
CA ASP A 211 -3.52 -11.96 -15.64
C ASP A 211 -2.69 -11.62 -16.90
N CYS A 212 -1.48 -12.17 -16.95
CA CYS A 212 -0.61 -12.11 -18.12
C CYS A 212 0.28 -13.36 -18.13
N GLY A 213 -0.37 -14.53 -18.14
CA GLY A 213 0.31 -15.81 -18.01
C GLY A 213 1.08 -16.21 -19.27
N ILE A 214 1.72 -17.38 -19.22
CA ILE A 214 2.34 -18.04 -20.37
C ILE A 214 1.68 -19.40 -20.62
N ASN A 215 1.80 -19.93 -21.83
CA ASN A 215 1.48 -21.32 -22.14
C ASN A 215 2.79 -22.13 -22.17
N PRO A 216 3.13 -22.87 -21.11
CA PRO A 216 4.38 -23.62 -21.03
C PRO A 216 4.42 -24.83 -21.98
N GLY A 217 3.28 -25.22 -22.55
CA GLY A 217 3.18 -26.35 -23.48
C GLY A 217 3.57 -26.02 -24.92
N SER A 218 3.82 -24.75 -25.25
CA SER A 218 4.27 -24.35 -26.59
C SER A 218 5.58 -23.57 -26.54
N LEU A 219 6.47 -23.89 -27.49
CA LEU A 219 7.72 -23.16 -27.70
C LEU A 219 7.56 -22.07 -28.77
N LYS A 220 6.42 -22.02 -29.46
CA LYS A 220 6.15 -20.99 -30.47
C LYS A 220 5.64 -19.73 -29.77
N PRO A 221 6.31 -18.57 -29.90
CA PRO A 221 5.91 -17.34 -29.20
C PRO A 221 4.43 -16.97 -29.38
N PHE A 222 3.89 -17.16 -30.59
CA PHE A 222 2.51 -16.84 -30.92
C PHE A 222 1.46 -17.71 -30.19
N GLU A 223 1.84 -18.90 -29.74
CA GLU A 223 1.01 -19.82 -28.95
C GLU A 223 1.37 -19.76 -27.45
N ALA A 224 2.61 -19.38 -27.13
CA ALA A 224 3.17 -19.32 -25.78
C ALA A 224 2.72 -18.07 -25.02
N PHE A 225 2.51 -16.95 -25.69
CA PHE A 225 2.22 -15.67 -25.06
C PHE A 225 0.78 -15.19 -25.34
N PRO A 226 0.23 -14.32 -24.47
CA PRO A 226 -0.97 -13.56 -24.75
C PRO A 226 -0.80 -12.70 -26.01
N ARG A 227 -1.92 -12.38 -26.66
CA ARG A 227 -1.98 -11.50 -27.84
C ARG A 227 -1.80 -10.02 -27.47
N LEU A 228 -0.65 -9.68 -26.91
CA LEU A 228 -0.27 -8.29 -26.59
C LEU A 228 0.00 -7.44 -27.85
N ASP A 229 0.01 -8.08 -29.02
CA ASP A 229 0.02 -7.45 -30.35
C ASP A 229 -1.37 -7.00 -30.81
N HIS A 230 -2.43 -7.26 -30.02
CA HIS A 230 -3.79 -6.84 -30.35
C HIS A 230 -3.89 -5.30 -30.37
N PRO A 231 -4.51 -4.68 -31.39
CA PRO A 231 -4.57 -3.20 -31.52
C PRO A 231 -5.21 -2.47 -30.34
N SER A 232 -6.09 -3.15 -29.59
CA SER A 232 -6.71 -2.57 -28.38
C SER A 232 -5.79 -2.56 -27.14
N PHE A 233 -4.62 -3.19 -27.20
CA PHE A 233 -3.67 -3.26 -26.09
C PHE A 233 -2.53 -2.26 -26.29
N GLU A 234 -2.44 -1.28 -25.39
CA GLU A 234 -1.34 -0.31 -25.34
C GLU A 234 -0.79 -0.23 -23.92
N ILE A 235 0.48 -0.59 -23.74
CA ILE A 235 1.11 -0.68 -22.41
C ILE A 235 1.12 0.67 -21.67
N ASP A 236 1.35 1.77 -22.38
CA ASP A 236 1.42 3.11 -21.79
C ASP A 236 0.05 3.61 -21.27
N SER A 237 -1.03 3.01 -21.78
CA SER A 237 -2.41 3.31 -21.39
C SER A 237 -2.91 2.44 -20.23
N LEU A 238 -2.11 1.48 -19.77
CA LEU A 238 -2.51 0.49 -18.77
C LEU A 238 -2.44 1.09 -17.35
N ASP A 239 -3.55 1.04 -16.63
CA ASP A 239 -3.63 1.56 -15.26
C ASP A 239 -3.18 0.53 -14.22
N ALA A 240 -3.50 -0.75 -14.45
CA ALA A 240 -3.17 -1.82 -13.51
C ALA A 240 -3.07 -3.18 -14.19
N VAL A 241 -2.28 -4.07 -13.56
CA VAL A 241 -2.29 -5.51 -13.81
C VAL A 241 -2.76 -6.19 -12.53
N VAL A 242 -3.77 -7.06 -12.63
CA VAL A 242 -4.26 -7.87 -11.52
C VAL A 242 -3.84 -9.31 -11.79
N VAL A 243 -2.99 -9.85 -10.92
CA VAL A 243 -2.55 -11.24 -10.98
C VAL A 243 -3.40 -12.06 -10.02
N SER A 244 -4.14 -13.03 -10.56
CA SER A 244 -5.08 -13.86 -9.81
C SER A 244 -4.38 -14.80 -8.84
N HIS A 245 -3.27 -15.42 -9.28
CA HIS A 245 -2.45 -16.33 -8.50
C HIS A 245 -1.04 -16.50 -9.13
N ALA A 246 -0.16 -17.27 -8.49
CA ALA A 246 1.27 -17.31 -8.81
C ALA A 246 1.70 -18.35 -9.87
N HIS A 247 0.77 -19.05 -10.54
CA HIS A 247 1.12 -19.91 -11.68
C HIS A 247 1.41 -19.05 -12.92
#